data_AF-A0A7V1M107-F1
#
_entry.id   AF-A0A7V1M107-F1
#
_cell.length_a   1.000
_cell.length_b   1.000
_cell.length_c   1.000
_cell.angle_alpha   90.00
_cell.angle_beta   90.00
_cell.angle_gamma   90.00
#
_symmetry.space_group_name_H-M   'P 1'
#
loop_
_entity.id
_entity.type
_entity.pdbx_description
1 polymer ?
#
loop_
_entity_poly.entity_id
_entity_poly.type
_entity_poly.pdbx_seq_one_letter_code
_entity_poly.pdbx_strand_id
1 'polypeptide(L)'
;MKTENIPNTTSVSQEFATGSPIWPAVVIGFSTAIAMWLVWYPLHLPGLQLPVPITGPLLMLVMLIAIALGSKPLGRRAPLAGLLAGLVSALVNLLLLGNQLSQTSPDGTALAGAEGLKPDAPLIVAGFIGASLAIGLAGGFIGSKLGKSAQTKHINWLARFGVAAVLAMFPLVIAGGAVTSSGAGMAVPDWPGTYGANMFLYPIGLMADPRIFLEHTHRLFGTLVGTTTLALMIAVLIRKPGTFARVLSVAVFLAVCIQGLLGALRVTENNPGLGVAHGVFAQFILASAALLAATLTTTWQERPAVNIETAGRARKLANLAIPALVIQLVFAALYRHLGSQHALYTHMAFSLIVTGLLAMLAFALWNIEKQTPNNRLYKKLGNALLHGVGFQFVLGFAAFLLLRDHDAAHRVVGYDQLDSAPDIPVAGVIVATLHQANGAALLMFAFLAAAWTRRVKPA
;
A
#
# COMPACT_ATOMS: atom_id res chain seq x y z
N MET A 1 43.04 14.98 16.26
CA MET A 1 41.99 13.95 16.08
C MET A 1 41.54 14.02 14.63
N LYS A 2 41.98 13.09 13.78
CA LYS A 2 41.76 13.13 12.33
C LYS A 2 40.27 12.87 12.04
N THR A 3 39.57 13.90 11.56
CA THR A 3 38.25 13.75 10.96
C THR A 3 38.44 13.12 9.57
N GLU A 4 38.23 11.82 9.48
CA GLU A 4 38.09 11.15 8.18
C GLU A 4 36.85 11.69 7.47
N ASN A 5 37.07 12.61 6.54
CA ASN A 5 36.13 12.90 5.47
C ASN A 5 36.01 11.63 4.63
N ILE A 6 35.01 10.79 4.92
CA ILE A 6 34.55 9.77 3.98
C ILE A 6 33.70 10.51 2.95
N PRO A 7 34.13 10.67 1.69
CA PRO A 7 33.28 11.24 0.65
C PRO A 7 32.27 10.17 0.23
N ASN A 8 31.23 9.99 1.04
CA ASN A 8 30.21 8.98 0.79
C ASN A 8 29.00 9.61 0.10
N THR A 9 29.18 10.06 -1.13
CA THR A 9 28.06 10.25 -2.08
C THR A 9 28.61 10.13 -3.49
N THR A 10 28.53 8.94 -4.08
CA THR A 10 28.26 8.87 -5.51
C THR A 10 27.05 9.76 -5.74
N SER A 11 27.31 10.89 -6.39
CA SER A 11 26.32 11.89 -6.68
C SER A 11 25.19 11.21 -7.46
N VAL A 12 23.96 11.30 -6.95
CA VAL A 12 22.74 10.88 -7.66
C VAL A 12 22.60 11.56 -9.04
N SER A 13 23.47 12.53 -9.35
CA SER A 13 23.66 13.13 -10.66
C SER A 13 24.30 12.23 -11.74
N GLN A 14 24.94 11.10 -11.43
CA GLN A 14 25.60 10.29 -12.47
C GLN A 14 24.68 9.30 -13.22
N GLU A 15 23.43 9.08 -12.79
CA GLU A 15 22.49 8.25 -13.56
C GLU A 15 21.74 8.99 -14.67
N PHE A 16 22.06 10.29 -14.83
CA PHE A 16 21.78 11.16 -15.97
C PHE A 16 22.31 10.63 -17.31
N ALA A 17 23.28 9.71 -17.25
CA ALA A 17 24.11 9.35 -18.39
C ALA A 17 23.55 8.22 -19.26
N THR A 18 22.43 7.56 -18.91
CA THR A 18 21.86 6.55 -19.82
C THR A 18 20.44 6.92 -20.23
N GLY A 19 20.32 7.50 -21.42
CA GLY A 19 19.73 6.81 -22.58
C GLY A 19 18.46 5.94 -22.44
N SER A 20 18.33 5.13 -21.40
CA SER A 20 17.52 3.92 -21.43
C SER A 20 16.06 4.17 -21.01
N PRO A 21 15.08 3.72 -21.82
CA PRO A 21 13.67 3.76 -21.46
C PRO A 21 13.26 2.68 -20.46
N ILE A 22 14.15 1.73 -20.13
CA ILE A 22 13.83 0.51 -19.37
C ILE A 22 13.35 0.84 -17.95
N TRP A 23 14.13 1.60 -17.17
CA TRP A 23 13.76 1.94 -15.78
C TRP A 23 12.51 2.80 -15.68
N PRO A 24 12.35 3.86 -16.49
CA PRO A 24 11.07 4.54 -16.60
C PRO A 24 9.91 3.59 -16.89
N ALA A 25 10.08 2.66 -17.85
CA ALA A 25 9.04 1.72 -18.22
C ALA A 25 8.64 0.78 -17.07
N VAL A 26 9.60 0.25 -16.31
CA VAL A 26 9.32 -0.58 -15.12
C VAL A 26 8.50 0.20 -14.10
N VAL A 27 8.91 1.42 -13.76
CA VAL A 27 8.19 2.24 -12.76
C VAL A 27 6.80 2.63 -13.24
N ILE A 28 6.65 3.02 -14.51
CA ILE A 28 5.36 3.34 -15.10
C ILE A 28 4.47 2.09 -15.13
N GLY A 29 5.01 0.93 -15.51
CA GLY A 29 4.27 -0.33 -15.59
C GLY A 29 3.72 -0.77 -14.24
N PHE A 30 4.55 -0.79 -13.18
CA PHE A 30 4.07 -1.08 -11.82
C PHE A 30 3.05 -0.04 -11.35
N SER A 31 3.30 1.24 -11.56
CA SER A 31 2.36 2.31 -11.16
C SER A 31 1.02 2.18 -11.88
N THR A 32 1.05 1.76 -13.16
CA THR A 32 -0.15 1.53 -13.98
C THR A 32 -0.92 0.32 -13.51
N ALA A 33 -0.24 -0.79 -13.21
CA ALA A 33 -0.87 -1.96 -12.61
C ALA A 33 -1.55 -1.59 -11.29
N ILE A 34 -0.85 -0.91 -10.38
CA ILE A 34 -1.43 -0.45 -9.11
C ILE A 34 -2.67 0.41 -9.37
N ALA A 35 -2.61 1.40 -10.26
CA ALA A 35 -3.77 2.23 -10.59
C ALA A 35 -4.96 1.41 -11.11
N MET A 36 -4.71 0.39 -11.94
CA MET A 36 -5.75 -0.53 -12.41
C MET A 36 -6.35 -1.35 -11.27
N TRP A 37 -5.57 -1.81 -10.30
CA TRP A 37 -6.09 -2.50 -9.11
C TRP A 37 -6.99 -1.60 -8.25
N LEU A 38 -6.61 -0.33 -8.09
CA LEU A 38 -7.44 0.64 -7.33
C LEU A 38 -8.76 0.95 -7.99
N VAL A 39 -8.86 0.75 -9.31
CA VAL A 39 -10.12 0.86 -10.04
C VAL A 39 -10.86 -0.47 -10.07
N TRP A 40 -10.16 -1.59 -10.30
CA TRP A 40 -10.76 -2.92 -10.37
C TRP A 40 -11.42 -3.31 -9.05
N TYR A 41 -10.73 -3.14 -7.92
CA TYR A 41 -11.21 -3.57 -6.61
C TYR A 41 -12.60 -3.02 -6.24
N PRO A 42 -12.85 -1.70 -6.22
CA PRO A 42 -14.16 -1.17 -5.87
C PRO A 42 -15.25 -1.58 -6.86
N LEU A 43 -14.93 -1.72 -8.16
CA LEU A 43 -15.90 -2.11 -9.18
C LEU A 43 -16.36 -3.56 -9.07
N HIS A 44 -15.59 -4.40 -8.39
CA HIS A 44 -15.91 -5.82 -8.16
C HIS A 44 -16.32 -6.10 -6.72
N LEU A 45 -16.47 -5.06 -5.87
CA LEU A 45 -17.00 -5.26 -4.53
C LEU A 45 -18.40 -5.90 -4.61
N PRO A 46 -18.70 -6.83 -3.69
CA PRO A 46 -20.03 -7.41 -3.54
C PRO A 46 -21.10 -6.31 -3.43
N GLY A 47 -22.15 -6.43 -4.23
CA GLY A 47 -23.20 -5.41 -4.39
C GLY A 47 -23.03 -4.47 -5.59
N LEU A 48 -21.83 -4.39 -6.18
CA LEU A 48 -21.60 -3.65 -7.43
C LEU A 48 -21.24 -4.59 -8.60
N GLN A 49 -20.24 -5.46 -8.43
CA GLN A 49 -19.85 -6.56 -9.34
C GLN A 49 -20.06 -6.26 -10.84
N LEU A 50 -19.47 -5.17 -11.34
CA LEU A 50 -19.68 -4.74 -12.73
C LEU A 50 -19.16 -5.79 -13.73
N PRO A 51 -19.89 -6.05 -14.82
CA PRO A 51 -19.51 -7.06 -15.80
C PRO A 51 -18.30 -6.63 -16.64
N VAL A 52 -17.58 -7.63 -17.18
CA VAL A 52 -16.35 -7.45 -17.98
C VAL A 52 -16.49 -6.47 -19.15
N PRO A 53 -17.60 -6.41 -19.90
CA PRO A 53 -17.77 -5.43 -20.98
C PRO A 53 -17.71 -3.96 -20.52
N ILE A 54 -17.92 -3.69 -19.23
CA ILE A 54 -17.80 -2.35 -18.64
C ILE A 54 -16.41 -2.17 -18.01
N THR A 55 -15.98 -3.13 -17.19
CA THR A 55 -14.73 -3.01 -16.44
C THR A 55 -13.50 -3.13 -17.32
N GLY A 56 -13.52 -3.97 -18.35
CA GLY A 56 -12.42 -4.15 -19.30
C GLY A 56 -12.01 -2.85 -20.01
N PRO A 57 -12.92 -2.18 -20.76
CA PRO A 57 -12.62 -0.91 -21.41
C PRO A 57 -12.18 0.19 -20.44
N LEU A 58 -12.80 0.26 -19.25
CA LEU A 58 -12.43 1.23 -18.23
C LEU A 58 -10.99 1.02 -17.74
N LEU A 59 -10.59 -0.22 -17.47
CA LEU A 59 -9.22 -0.54 -17.05
C LEU A 59 -8.19 -0.30 -18.17
N MET A 60 -8.57 -0.56 -19.43
CA MET A 60 -7.75 -0.20 -20.60
C MET A 60 -7.57 1.32 -20.72
N LEU A 61 -8.61 2.10 -20.44
CA LEU A 61 -8.54 3.56 -20.42
C LEU A 61 -7.63 4.07 -19.29
N VAL A 62 -7.74 3.47 -18.09
CA VAL A 62 -6.85 3.77 -16.96
C VAL A 62 -5.39 3.48 -17.34
N MET A 63 -5.13 2.34 -17.99
CA MET A 63 -3.80 1.99 -18.50
C MET A 63 -3.27 3.05 -19.47
N LEU A 64 -4.08 3.43 -20.47
CA LEU A 64 -3.72 4.44 -21.47
C LEU A 64 -3.34 5.77 -20.80
N ILE A 65 -4.20 6.25 -19.89
CA ILE A 65 -4.00 7.53 -19.19
C ILE A 65 -2.76 7.48 -18.31
N ALA A 66 -2.60 6.43 -17.50
CA ALA A 66 -1.46 6.28 -16.60
C ALA A 66 -0.13 6.23 -17.36
N ILE A 67 -0.06 5.48 -18.46
CA ILE A 67 1.14 5.39 -19.30
C ILE A 67 1.40 6.73 -20.01
N ALA A 68 0.36 7.41 -20.54
CA ALA A 68 0.52 8.72 -21.17
C ALA A 68 1.07 9.78 -20.21
N LEU A 69 0.51 9.86 -19.00
CA LEU A 69 0.99 10.80 -17.97
C LEU A 69 2.38 10.42 -17.46
N GLY A 70 2.65 9.13 -17.26
CA GLY A 70 3.93 8.62 -16.78
C GLY A 70 5.07 8.82 -17.78
N SER A 71 4.81 8.63 -19.06
CA SER A 71 5.80 8.71 -20.16
C SER A 71 6.02 10.12 -20.70
N LYS A 72 5.15 11.09 -20.34
CA LYS A 72 5.26 12.52 -20.69
C LYS A 72 6.69 13.10 -20.68
N PRO A 73 7.53 12.85 -19.67
CA PRO A 73 8.85 13.47 -19.61
C PRO A 73 9.94 12.76 -20.46
N LEU A 74 9.61 11.67 -21.14
CA LEU A 74 10.59 10.84 -21.88
C LEU A 74 10.78 11.29 -23.33
N GLY A 75 10.02 12.28 -23.80
CA GLY A 75 10.14 12.85 -25.15
C GLY A 75 10.08 11.77 -26.24
N ARG A 76 11.09 11.74 -27.12
CA ARG A 76 11.19 10.78 -28.23
C ARG A 76 11.23 9.30 -27.79
N ARG A 77 11.57 9.02 -26.52
CA ARG A 77 11.63 7.65 -25.99
C ARG A 77 10.32 7.19 -25.36
N ALA A 78 9.35 8.09 -25.22
CA ALA A 78 8.06 7.79 -24.59
C ALA A 78 7.30 6.64 -25.25
N PRO A 79 7.27 6.46 -26.59
CA PRO A 79 6.61 5.30 -27.22
C PRO A 79 7.21 3.96 -26.80
N LEU A 80 8.54 3.82 -26.84
CA LEU A 80 9.23 2.59 -26.44
C LEU A 80 9.08 2.33 -24.93
N ALA A 81 9.20 3.36 -24.10
CA ALA A 81 8.95 3.24 -22.67
C ALA A 81 7.49 2.85 -22.37
N GLY A 82 6.54 3.38 -23.14
CA GLY A 82 5.12 3.07 -23.04
C GLY A 82 4.82 1.62 -23.42
N LEU A 83 5.38 1.13 -24.53
CA LEU A 83 5.29 -0.27 -24.94
C LEU A 83 5.78 -1.22 -23.82
N LEU A 84 6.98 -0.96 -23.30
CA LEU A 84 7.56 -1.76 -22.21
C LEU A 84 6.76 -1.64 -20.90
N ALA A 85 6.23 -0.45 -20.59
CA ALA A 85 5.37 -0.24 -19.44
C ALA A 85 4.05 -1.02 -19.57
N GLY A 86 3.47 -1.08 -20.77
CA GLY A 86 2.31 -1.91 -21.08
C GLY A 86 2.59 -3.39 -20.83
N LEU A 87 3.75 -3.90 -21.25
CA LEU A 87 4.17 -5.27 -20.96
C LEU A 87 4.31 -5.53 -19.45
N VAL A 88 5.04 -4.67 -18.73
CA VAL A 88 5.23 -4.80 -17.28
C VAL A 88 3.88 -4.77 -16.57
N SER A 89 3.00 -3.84 -16.94
CA SER A 89 1.65 -3.75 -16.37
C SER A 89 0.81 -4.98 -16.66
N ALA A 90 0.90 -5.54 -17.88
CA ALA A 90 0.20 -6.77 -18.24
C ALA A 90 0.66 -7.94 -17.37
N LEU A 91 1.97 -8.15 -17.24
CA LEU A 91 2.54 -9.23 -16.45
C LEU A 91 2.12 -9.15 -14.98
N VAL A 92 2.14 -7.95 -14.38
CA VAL A 92 1.67 -7.76 -13.00
C VAL A 92 0.16 -8.01 -12.90
N ASN A 93 -0.63 -7.57 -13.88
CA ASN A 93 -2.08 -7.74 -13.88
C ASN A 93 -2.56 -9.14 -14.31
N LEU A 94 -1.67 -10.07 -14.65
CA LEU A 94 -2.04 -11.49 -14.72
C LEU A 94 -2.61 -11.99 -13.39
N LEU A 95 -2.20 -11.37 -12.28
CA LEU A 95 -2.79 -11.59 -10.95
C LEU A 95 -4.28 -11.20 -10.85
N LEU A 96 -4.78 -10.26 -11.68
CA LEU A 96 -6.22 -9.95 -11.78
C LEU A 96 -6.91 -10.85 -12.80
N LEU A 97 -6.26 -11.06 -13.94
CA LEU A 97 -6.82 -11.82 -15.06
C LEU A 97 -6.99 -13.29 -14.70
N GLY A 98 -6.10 -13.88 -13.89
CA GLY A 98 -6.10 -15.29 -13.57
C GLY A 98 -7.44 -15.81 -13.03
N ASN A 99 -8.15 -15.00 -12.26
CA ASN A 99 -9.48 -15.30 -11.70
C ASN A 99 -10.57 -15.44 -12.79
N GLN A 100 -10.30 -14.97 -14.02
CA GLN A 100 -11.17 -15.08 -15.20
C GLN A 100 -10.72 -16.18 -16.16
N LEU A 101 -9.50 -16.70 -16.01
CA LEU A 101 -8.94 -17.76 -16.86
C LEU A 101 -9.44 -19.16 -16.46
N SER A 102 -10.00 -19.29 -15.27
CA SER A 102 -10.43 -20.57 -14.74
C SER A 102 -11.93 -20.83 -14.93
N GLN A 103 -12.27 -22.10 -14.99
CA GLN A 103 -13.63 -22.63 -15.06
C GLN A 103 -13.99 -23.37 -13.77
N THR A 104 -15.28 -23.45 -13.48
CA THR A 104 -15.83 -24.19 -12.35
C THR A 104 -16.21 -25.61 -12.76
N SER A 105 -16.19 -26.54 -11.81
CA SER A 105 -16.73 -27.90 -12.04
C SER A 105 -18.25 -27.83 -12.28
N PRO A 106 -18.85 -28.89 -12.86
CA PRO A 106 -20.31 -29.00 -12.97
C PRO A 106 -21.04 -28.86 -11.63
N ASP A 107 -20.39 -29.27 -10.54
CA ASP A 107 -20.93 -29.24 -9.17
C ASP A 107 -20.70 -27.88 -8.47
N GLY A 108 -20.19 -26.87 -9.19
CA GLY A 108 -20.00 -25.52 -8.66
C GLY A 108 -18.77 -25.35 -7.77
N THR A 109 -17.77 -26.22 -7.87
CA THR A 109 -16.52 -26.16 -7.10
C THR A 109 -15.34 -25.70 -7.95
N ALA A 110 -14.28 -25.20 -7.30
CA ALA A 110 -13.06 -24.83 -7.99
C ALA A 110 -12.29 -26.10 -8.40
N LEU A 111 -11.80 -26.13 -9.65
CA LEU A 111 -10.95 -27.21 -10.15
C LEU A 111 -9.48 -26.89 -9.89
N ALA A 112 -8.72 -27.92 -9.49
CA ALA A 112 -7.29 -27.79 -9.23
C ALA A 112 -6.46 -27.98 -10.52
N GLY A 113 -5.28 -27.35 -10.55
CA GLY A 113 -4.30 -27.56 -11.62
C GLY A 113 -4.75 -27.08 -13.00
N ALA A 114 -4.19 -27.69 -14.06
CA ALA A 114 -4.43 -27.28 -15.44
C ALA A 114 -5.86 -27.59 -15.93
N GLU A 115 -6.55 -28.56 -15.32
CA GLU A 115 -7.93 -28.93 -15.65
C GLU A 115 -8.94 -27.80 -15.31
N GLY A 116 -8.56 -26.94 -14.36
CA GLY A 116 -9.35 -25.76 -14.00
C GLY A 116 -9.19 -24.59 -14.95
N LEU A 117 -8.32 -24.63 -15.96
CA LEU A 117 -8.18 -23.57 -16.95
C LEU A 117 -9.20 -23.71 -18.07
N LYS A 118 -9.74 -22.58 -18.53
CA LYS A 118 -10.55 -22.55 -19.75
C LYS A 118 -9.72 -22.97 -20.97
N PRO A 119 -10.30 -23.67 -21.96
CA PRO A 119 -9.58 -24.07 -23.16
C PRO A 119 -8.96 -22.90 -23.95
N ASP A 120 -9.58 -21.72 -23.89
CA ASP A 120 -9.14 -20.49 -24.55
C ASP A 120 -8.25 -19.60 -23.66
N ALA A 121 -7.89 -20.03 -22.45
CA ALA A 121 -7.05 -19.26 -21.53
C ALA A 121 -5.72 -18.76 -22.15
N PRO A 122 -4.96 -19.57 -22.93
CA PRO A 122 -3.75 -19.09 -23.60
C PRO A 122 -4.02 -17.94 -24.58
N LEU A 123 -5.14 -17.99 -25.30
CA LEU A 123 -5.56 -16.94 -26.23
C LEU A 123 -5.98 -15.67 -25.50
N ILE A 124 -6.70 -15.79 -24.37
CA ILE A 124 -7.06 -14.66 -23.51
C ILE A 124 -5.80 -13.96 -22.99
N VAL A 125 -4.82 -14.73 -22.50
CA VAL A 125 -3.54 -14.18 -22.01
C VAL A 125 -2.76 -13.49 -23.13
N ALA A 126 -2.62 -14.13 -24.29
CA ALA A 126 -1.93 -13.55 -25.45
C ALA A 126 -2.62 -12.26 -25.93
N GLY A 127 -3.96 -12.28 -26.02
CA GLY A 127 -4.77 -11.11 -26.37
C GLY A 127 -4.63 -9.97 -25.37
N PHE A 128 -4.62 -10.27 -24.07
CA PHE A 128 -4.40 -9.28 -23.01
C PHE A 128 -3.02 -8.64 -23.07
N ILE A 129 -1.96 -9.43 -23.28
CA ILE A 129 -0.59 -8.93 -23.45
C ILE A 129 -0.49 -8.08 -24.72
N GLY A 130 -1.03 -8.56 -25.84
CA GLY A 130 -1.04 -7.84 -27.12
C GLY A 130 -1.77 -6.50 -27.02
N ALA A 131 -2.96 -6.48 -26.43
CA ALA A 131 -3.72 -5.25 -26.21
C ALA A 131 -2.97 -4.28 -25.29
N SER A 132 -2.34 -4.78 -24.22
CA SER A 132 -1.57 -3.96 -23.28
C SER A 132 -0.32 -3.34 -23.92
N LEU A 133 0.36 -4.08 -24.80
CA LEU A 133 1.47 -3.55 -25.61
C LEU A 133 0.99 -2.43 -26.54
N ALA A 134 -0.12 -2.63 -27.25
CA ALA A 134 -0.69 -1.65 -28.16
C ALA A 134 -1.14 -0.37 -27.43
N ILE A 135 -1.87 -0.52 -26.31
CA ILE A 135 -2.29 0.58 -25.45
C ILE A 135 -1.08 1.28 -24.85
N GLY A 136 -0.07 0.53 -24.42
CA GLY A 136 1.18 1.07 -23.90
C GLY A 136 1.92 1.92 -24.93
N LEU A 137 2.02 1.46 -26.18
CA LEU A 137 2.61 2.20 -27.28
C LEU A 137 1.81 3.49 -27.57
N ALA A 138 0.49 3.39 -27.64
CA ALA A 138 -0.40 4.53 -27.85
C ALA A 138 -0.28 5.56 -26.71
N GLY A 139 -0.29 5.10 -25.46
CA GLY A 139 -0.08 5.93 -24.28
C GLY A 139 1.29 6.62 -24.33
N GLY A 140 2.34 5.89 -24.67
CA GLY A 140 3.68 6.44 -24.88
C GLY A 140 3.74 7.52 -25.97
N PHE A 141 3.03 7.32 -27.09
CA PHE A 141 2.91 8.33 -28.14
C PHE A 141 2.17 9.58 -27.67
N ILE A 142 1.02 9.43 -26.99
CA ILE A 142 0.28 10.55 -26.40
C ILE A 142 1.17 11.30 -25.40
N GLY A 143 1.87 10.58 -24.53
CA GLY A 143 2.83 11.15 -23.58
C GLY A 143 3.90 11.98 -24.26
N SER A 144 4.46 11.49 -25.38
CA SER A 144 5.46 12.23 -26.16
C SER A 144 4.94 13.59 -26.67
N LYS A 145 3.65 13.69 -26.98
CA LYS A 145 3.00 14.92 -27.47
C LYS A 145 2.61 15.86 -26.33
N LEU A 146 2.21 15.31 -25.19
CA LEU A 146 1.90 16.08 -23.98
C LEU A 146 3.15 16.70 -23.33
N GLY A 147 4.32 16.10 -23.54
CA GLY A 147 5.60 16.63 -23.08
C GLY A 147 5.99 17.88 -23.87
N LYS A 148 5.89 19.07 -23.26
CA LYS A 148 6.52 20.28 -23.83
C LYS A 148 8.03 20.05 -23.93
N SER A 149 8.66 20.59 -24.98
CA SER A 149 10.12 20.62 -25.21
C SER A 149 10.91 21.44 -24.17
N ALA A 150 10.43 21.51 -22.93
CA ALA A 150 11.00 22.31 -21.86
C ALA A 150 11.97 21.46 -21.03
N GLN A 151 13.23 21.92 -20.97
CA GLN A 151 14.31 21.55 -20.05
C GLN A 151 13.92 20.49 -19.02
N THR A 152 14.38 19.26 -19.23
CA THR A 152 14.08 18.11 -18.38
C THR A 152 14.57 18.36 -16.96
N LYS A 153 13.66 18.74 -16.07
CA LYS A 153 13.89 18.62 -14.63
C LYS A 153 14.28 17.16 -14.36
N HIS A 154 15.40 16.94 -13.70
CA HIS A 154 15.94 15.61 -13.41
C HIS A 154 14.89 14.75 -12.68
N ILE A 155 14.38 13.69 -13.32
CA ILE A 155 13.33 12.83 -12.75
C ILE A 155 13.92 11.67 -12.00
N ASN A 156 13.72 11.65 -10.69
CA ASN A 156 14.12 10.53 -9.86
C ASN A 156 13.09 9.39 -9.95
N TRP A 157 13.31 8.47 -10.90
CA TRP A 157 12.46 7.30 -11.11
C TRP A 157 12.44 6.35 -9.91
N LEU A 158 13.57 6.21 -9.21
CA LEU A 158 13.66 5.36 -8.03
C LEU A 158 12.77 5.89 -6.88
N ALA A 159 12.75 7.21 -6.66
CA ALA A 159 11.84 7.84 -5.71
C ALA A 159 10.37 7.64 -6.09
N ARG A 160 10.03 7.78 -7.38
CA ARG A 160 8.68 7.51 -7.88
C ARG A 160 8.27 6.05 -7.64
N PHE A 161 9.20 5.11 -7.81
CA PHE A 161 8.92 3.71 -7.53
C PHE A 161 8.69 3.45 -6.04
N GLY A 162 9.47 4.10 -5.17
CA GLY A 162 9.21 4.10 -3.73
C GLY A 162 7.81 4.58 -3.38
N VAL A 163 7.34 5.67 -4.00
CA VAL A 163 5.97 6.16 -3.83
C VAL A 163 4.94 5.16 -4.35
N ALA A 164 5.17 4.54 -5.51
CA ALA A 164 4.28 3.50 -6.04
C ALA A 164 4.15 2.31 -5.07
N ALA A 165 5.24 1.87 -4.45
CA ALA A 165 5.19 0.82 -3.43
C ALA A 165 4.33 1.20 -2.21
N VAL A 166 4.43 2.44 -1.73
CA VAL A 166 3.55 2.95 -0.66
C VAL A 166 2.09 2.98 -1.11
N LEU A 167 1.83 3.40 -2.36
CA LEU A 167 0.49 3.41 -2.95
C LEU A 167 -0.07 2.01 -3.22
N ALA A 168 0.75 0.96 -3.29
CA ALA A 168 0.30 -0.43 -3.30
C ALA A 168 -0.01 -0.93 -1.87
N MET A 169 0.83 -0.57 -0.89
CA MET A 169 0.68 -1.02 0.50
C MET A 169 -0.50 -0.38 1.23
N PHE A 170 -0.76 0.91 1.04
CA PHE A 170 -1.81 1.59 1.77
C PHE A 170 -3.22 1.01 1.48
N PRO A 171 -3.59 0.73 0.21
CA PRO A 171 -4.80 -0.02 -0.13
C PRO A 171 -4.82 -1.45 0.43
N LEU A 172 -3.69 -2.15 0.50
CA LEU A 172 -3.61 -3.46 1.15
C LEU A 172 -3.99 -3.37 2.65
N VAL A 173 -3.53 -2.34 3.35
CA VAL A 173 -3.91 -2.08 4.74
C VAL A 173 -5.41 -1.81 4.86
N ILE A 174 -5.99 -1.01 3.96
CA ILE A 174 -7.44 -0.76 3.90
C ILE A 174 -8.20 -2.08 3.68
N ALA A 175 -7.79 -2.90 2.72
CA ALA A 175 -8.40 -4.19 2.45
C ALA A 175 -8.33 -5.12 3.68
N GLY A 176 -7.20 -5.13 4.40
CA GLY A 176 -7.06 -5.90 5.65
C GLY A 176 -7.97 -5.38 6.78
N GLY A 177 -8.14 -4.07 6.86
CA GLY A 177 -9.13 -3.44 7.74
C GLY A 177 -10.56 -3.85 7.39
N ALA A 178 -10.90 -3.94 6.09
CA ALA A 178 -12.20 -4.42 5.62
C ALA A 178 -12.41 -5.90 5.98
N VAL A 179 -11.45 -6.78 5.68
CA VAL A 179 -11.48 -8.21 6.05
C VAL A 179 -11.72 -8.41 7.54
N THR A 180 -11.01 -7.66 8.37
CA THR A 180 -11.13 -7.79 9.83
C THR A 180 -12.45 -7.22 10.32
N SER A 181 -12.89 -6.05 9.81
CA SER A 181 -14.12 -5.40 10.28
C SER A 181 -15.37 -6.15 9.85
N SER A 182 -15.35 -6.80 8.69
CA SER A 182 -16.46 -7.62 8.23
C SER A 182 -16.49 -8.99 8.90
N GLY A 183 -15.44 -9.40 9.62
CA GLY A 183 -15.31 -10.76 10.17
C GLY A 183 -14.94 -11.80 9.12
N ALA A 184 -14.46 -11.38 7.95
CA ALA A 184 -14.11 -12.25 6.83
C ALA A 184 -12.75 -12.94 6.98
N GLY A 185 -12.02 -12.74 8.08
CA GLY A 185 -10.65 -13.20 8.19
C GLY A 185 -10.45 -14.72 8.27
N MET A 186 -11.51 -15.53 8.38
CA MET A 186 -11.46 -17.01 8.37
C MET A 186 -12.41 -17.59 7.33
N ALA A 187 -12.85 -16.77 6.36
CA ALA A 187 -13.80 -17.19 5.33
C ALA A 187 -13.17 -18.20 4.36
N VAL A 188 -11.86 -18.15 4.16
CA VAL A 188 -11.10 -19.10 3.33
C VAL A 188 -10.25 -20.01 4.23
N PRO A 189 -10.45 -21.35 4.19
CA PRO A 189 -9.87 -22.28 5.19
C PRO A 189 -8.39 -22.59 5.00
N ASP A 190 -7.86 -22.42 3.80
CA ASP A 190 -6.56 -22.94 3.38
C ASP A 190 -5.59 -21.82 2.98
N TRP A 191 -4.29 -22.17 2.92
CA TRP A 191 -3.22 -21.36 2.34
C TRP A 191 -2.12 -22.29 1.83
N PRO A 192 -1.43 -22.01 0.70
CA PRO A 192 -1.56 -20.86 -0.19
C PRO A 192 -2.72 -20.98 -1.20
N GLY A 193 -3.58 -21.98 -1.07
CA GLY A 193 -4.75 -22.16 -1.93
C GLY A 193 -5.91 -21.22 -1.62
N THR A 194 -7.00 -21.42 -2.35
CA THR A 194 -8.34 -20.96 -1.99
C THR A 194 -9.32 -22.07 -2.32
N TYR A 195 -9.83 -22.73 -1.29
CA TYR A 195 -10.66 -23.94 -1.38
C TYR A 195 -10.02 -25.03 -2.26
N GLY A 196 -8.72 -25.30 -2.05
CA GLY A 196 -7.98 -26.35 -2.75
C GLY A 196 -7.51 -25.98 -4.18
N ALA A 197 -7.97 -24.86 -4.72
CA ALA A 197 -7.47 -24.32 -5.99
C ALA A 197 -6.27 -23.39 -5.80
N ASN A 198 -5.50 -23.17 -6.86
CA ASN A 198 -4.42 -22.18 -6.86
C ASN A 198 -5.02 -20.77 -6.68
N MET A 199 -4.50 -19.97 -5.74
CA MET A 199 -5.06 -18.64 -5.45
C MET A 199 -5.12 -17.71 -6.67
N PHE A 200 -4.16 -17.79 -7.59
CA PHE A 200 -4.13 -16.90 -8.76
C PHE A 200 -5.11 -17.31 -9.85
N LEU A 201 -5.70 -18.49 -9.72
CA LEU A 201 -6.62 -19.10 -10.66
C LEU A 201 -7.96 -19.41 -9.98
N TYR A 202 -8.23 -18.86 -8.80
CA TYR A 202 -9.52 -19.08 -8.15
C TYR A 202 -10.62 -18.35 -8.91
N PRO A 203 -11.67 -19.03 -9.40
CA PRO A 203 -12.68 -18.41 -10.26
C PRO A 203 -13.45 -17.30 -9.55
N ILE A 204 -13.55 -16.13 -10.18
CA ILE A 204 -14.27 -14.98 -9.62
C ILE A 204 -15.75 -15.28 -9.32
N GLY A 205 -16.37 -16.18 -10.09
CA GLY A 205 -17.76 -16.60 -9.88
C GLY A 205 -18.01 -17.35 -8.57
N LEU A 206 -16.96 -17.90 -7.95
CA LEU A 206 -17.05 -18.57 -6.64
C LEU A 206 -16.84 -17.61 -5.47
N MET A 207 -16.55 -16.34 -5.74
CA MET A 207 -16.40 -15.27 -4.73
C MET A 207 -17.71 -14.50 -4.52
N ALA A 208 -18.86 -15.16 -4.69
CA ALA A 208 -20.17 -14.52 -4.54
C ALA A 208 -20.43 -14.06 -3.10
N ASP A 209 -19.98 -14.85 -2.12
CA ASP A 209 -20.00 -14.45 -0.72
C ASP A 209 -19.04 -13.27 -0.48
N PRO A 210 -19.51 -12.16 0.14
CA PRO A 210 -18.69 -10.99 0.35
C PRO A 210 -17.43 -11.23 1.20
N ARG A 211 -17.49 -12.15 2.16
CA ARG A 211 -16.39 -12.48 3.06
C ARG A 211 -15.30 -13.23 2.29
N ILE A 212 -15.69 -14.20 1.45
CA ILE A 212 -14.74 -14.89 0.54
C ILE A 212 -14.06 -13.88 -0.38
N PHE A 213 -14.83 -13.00 -1.01
CA PHE A 213 -14.27 -11.97 -1.89
C PHE A 213 -13.25 -11.09 -1.16
N LEU A 214 -13.61 -10.56 0.01
CA LEU A 214 -12.74 -9.67 0.77
C LEU A 214 -11.44 -10.36 1.19
N GLU A 215 -11.52 -11.58 1.72
CA GLU A 215 -10.33 -12.31 2.15
C GLU A 215 -9.43 -12.68 0.96
N HIS A 216 -10.01 -13.25 -0.09
CA HIS A 216 -9.25 -13.68 -1.25
C HIS A 216 -8.56 -12.50 -1.97
N THR A 217 -9.30 -11.41 -2.21
CA THR A 217 -8.71 -10.22 -2.86
C THR A 217 -7.65 -9.55 -1.99
N HIS A 218 -7.78 -9.59 -0.66
CA HIS A 218 -6.72 -9.14 0.25
C HIS A 218 -5.43 -9.95 0.08
N ARG A 219 -5.51 -11.27 -0.08
CA ARG A 219 -4.35 -12.14 -0.38
C ARG A 219 -3.69 -11.76 -1.70
N LEU A 220 -4.49 -11.50 -2.74
CA LEU A 220 -4.01 -11.04 -4.06
C LEU A 220 -3.31 -9.68 -3.99
N PHE A 221 -3.86 -8.71 -3.23
CA PHE A 221 -3.16 -7.45 -2.94
C PHE A 221 -1.83 -7.68 -2.21
N GLY A 222 -1.77 -8.69 -1.33
CA GLY A 222 -0.54 -9.12 -0.67
C GLY A 222 0.54 -9.51 -1.68
N THR A 223 0.19 -10.28 -2.72
CA THR A 223 1.10 -10.64 -3.81
C THR A 223 1.52 -9.43 -4.64
N LEU A 224 0.60 -8.50 -4.95
CA LEU A 224 0.94 -7.24 -5.63
C LEU A 224 1.97 -6.44 -4.83
N VAL A 225 1.81 -6.34 -3.51
CA VAL A 225 2.75 -5.66 -2.63
C VAL A 225 4.09 -6.41 -2.56
N GLY A 226 4.08 -7.73 -2.42
CA GLY A 226 5.28 -8.56 -2.41
C GLY A 226 6.11 -8.42 -3.68
N THR A 227 5.47 -8.49 -4.84
CA THR A 227 6.14 -8.33 -6.15
C THR A 227 6.64 -6.90 -6.38
N THR A 228 5.85 -5.89 -6.02
CA THR A 228 6.24 -4.47 -6.11
C THR A 228 7.44 -4.16 -5.22
N THR A 229 7.45 -4.69 -3.98
CA THR A 229 8.56 -4.45 -3.03
C THR A 229 9.83 -5.20 -3.40
N LEU A 230 9.72 -6.42 -3.93
CA LEU A 230 10.84 -7.16 -4.52
C LEU A 230 11.48 -6.36 -5.66
N ALA A 231 10.66 -5.89 -6.61
CA ALA A 231 11.14 -5.11 -7.74
C ALA A 231 11.77 -3.78 -7.30
N LEU A 232 11.20 -3.10 -6.31
CA LEU A 232 11.79 -1.90 -5.71
C LEU A 232 13.12 -2.20 -5.01
N MET A 233 13.21 -3.27 -4.23
CA MET A 233 14.46 -3.68 -3.58
C MET A 233 15.54 -3.95 -4.62
N ILE A 234 15.26 -4.73 -5.65
CA ILE A 234 16.18 -5.00 -6.76
C ILE A 234 16.62 -3.68 -7.41
N ALA A 235 15.68 -2.76 -7.69
CA ALA A 235 16.00 -1.44 -8.22
C ALA A 235 16.96 -0.69 -7.29
N VAL A 236 16.66 -0.60 -6.00
CA VAL A 236 17.52 0.06 -5.01
C VAL A 236 18.92 -0.57 -4.98
N LEU A 237 19.03 -1.90 -5.00
CA LEU A 237 20.33 -2.59 -4.96
C LEU A 237 21.15 -2.39 -6.23
N ILE A 238 20.51 -2.33 -7.40
CA ILE A 238 21.19 -2.04 -8.67
C ILE A 238 21.62 -0.56 -8.74
N ARG A 239 20.74 0.36 -8.28
CA ARG A 239 20.98 1.82 -8.30
C ARG A 239 21.97 2.30 -7.26
N LYS A 240 22.22 1.49 -6.23
CA LYS A 240 23.17 1.75 -5.15
C LYS A 240 23.06 3.17 -4.56
N PRO A 241 21.88 3.60 -4.08
CA PRO A 241 21.79 4.83 -3.29
C PRO A 241 22.50 4.64 -1.94
N GLY A 242 22.36 5.62 -1.05
CA GLY A 242 22.97 5.58 0.28
C GLY A 242 22.71 4.27 1.04
N THR A 243 23.70 3.83 1.82
CA THR A 243 23.68 2.53 2.55
C THR A 243 22.41 2.32 3.34
N PHE A 244 21.90 3.37 4.01
CA PHE A 244 20.64 3.27 4.76
C PHE A 244 19.45 2.87 3.90
N ALA A 245 19.30 3.43 2.69
CA ALA A 245 18.21 3.09 1.78
C ALA A 245 18.31 1.63 1.29
N ARG A 246 19.54 1.14 1.04
CA ARG A 246 19.78 -0.26 0.63
C ARG A 246 19.42 -1.25 1.74
N VAL A 247 19.91 -1.02 2.95
CA VAL A 247 19.59 -1.86 4.12
C VAL A 247 18.09 -1.83 4.39
N LEU A 248 17.49 -0.64 4.38
CA LEU A 248 16.05 -0.48 4.60
C LEU A 248 15.22 -1.16 3.52
N SER A 249 15.64 -1.15 2.25
CA SER A 249 14.91 -1.85 1.18
C SER A 249 14.91 -3.37 1.37
N VAL A 250 16.02 -3.95 1.83
CA VAL A 250 16.10 -5.38 2.14
C VAL A 250 15.23 -5.70 3.36
N ALA A 251 15.35 -4.89 4.42
CA ALA A 251 14.56 -5.07 5.63
C ALA A 251 13.04 -4.98 5.36
N VAL A 252 12.59 -4.00 4.55
CA VAL A 252 11.18 -3.87 4.18
C VAL A 252 10.70 -5.08 3.38
N PHE A 253 11.47 -5.56 2.40
CA PHE A 253 11.08 -6.75 1.64
C PHE A 253 11.00 -8.00 2.53
N LEU A 254 11.99 -8.24 3.39
CA LEU A 254 11.95 -9.36 4.34
C LEU A 254 10.76 -9.25 5.29
N ALA A 255 10.45 -8.05 5.78
CA ALA A 255 9.29 -7.82 6.63
C ALA A 255 7.97 -8.12 5.90
N VAL A 256 7.85 -7.82 4.60
CA VAL A 256 6.69 -8.19 3.78
C VAL A 256 6.57 -9.72 3.65
N CYS A 257 7.67 -10.45 3.46
CA CYS A 257 7.66 -11.91 3.44
C CYS A 257 7.20 -12.49 4.78
N ILE A 258 7.74 -11.98 5.91
CA ILE A 258 7.33 -12.37 7.26
C ILE A 258 5.84 -12.07 7.47
N GLN A 259 5.36 -10.92 6.99
CA GLN A 259 3.96 -10.53 7.10
C GLN A 259 3.03 -11.46 6.31
N GLY A 260 3.44 -11.89 5.10
CA GLY A 260 2.73 -12.90 4.33
C GLY A 260 2.65 -14.23 5.08
N LEU A 261 3.75 -14.66 5.71
CA LEU A 261 3.78 -15.86 6.55
C LEU A 261 2.89 -15.72 7.79
N LEU A 262 2.94 -14.59 8.51
CA LEU A 262 2.04 -14.33 9.64
C LEU A 262 0.57 -14.35 9.22
N GLY A 263 0.27 -13.82 8.03
CA GLY A 263 -1.06 -13.86 7.42
C GLY A 263 -1.52 -15.29 7.13
N ALA A 264 -0.64 -16.16 6.65
CA ALA A 264 -0.92 -17.57 6.45
C ALA A 264 -1.16 -18.31 7.77
N LEU A 265 -0.21 -18.17 8.72
CA LEU A 265 -0.25 -18.87 10.01
C LEU A 265 -1.50 -18.52 10.81
N ARG A 266 -1.94 -17.25 10.81
CA ARG A 266 -3.14 -16.85 11.54
C ARG A 266 -4.44 -17.47 11.00
N VAL A 267 -4.43 -17.95 9.75
CA VAL A 267 -5.54 -18.68 9.14
C VAL A 267 -5.37 -20.17 9.42
N THR A 268 -4.22 -20.76 9.09
CA THR A 268 -4.00 -22.20 9.24
C THR A 268 -4.01 -22.68 10.70
N GLU A 269 -3.64 -21.82 11.64
CA GLU A 269 -3.68 -22.13 13.08
C GLU A 269 -4.94 -21.61 13.79
N ASN A 270 -5.84 -20.92 13.07
CA ASN A 270 -7.01 -20.24 13.64
C ASN A 270 -6.70 -19.44 14.92
N ASN A 271 -5.61 -18.65 14.89
CA ASN A 271 -5.06 -18.00 16.08
C ASN A 271 -5.31 -16.49 16.07
N PRO A 272 -6.21 -15.95 16.92
CA PRO A 272 -6.52 -14.53 16.94
C PRO A 272 -5.35 -13.67 17.46
N GLY A 273 -4.44 -14.22 18.25
CA GLY A 273 -3.22 -13.54 18.70
C GLY A 273 -2.26 -13.26 17.53
N LEU A 274 -2.15 -14.21 16.58
CA LEU A 274 -1.43 -13.96 15.32
C LEU A 274 -2.15 -12.90 14.47
N GLY A 275 -3.48 -12.81 14.55
CA GLY A 275 -4.25 -11.70 13.97
C GLY A 275 -3.86 -10.33 14.52
N VAL A 276 -3.70 -10.21 15.84
CA VAL A 276 -3.19 -8.99 16.50
C VAL A 276 -1.79 -8.65 16.00
N ALA A 277 -0.87 -9.62 16.01
CA ALA A 277 0.51 -9.41 15.58
C ALA A 277 0.59 -9.00 14.11
N HIS A 278 -0.11 -9.70 13.23
CA HIS A 278 -0.21 -9.40 11.81
C HIS A 278 -0.76 -7.98 11.57
N GLY A 279 -1.86 -7.61 12.23
CA GLY A 279 -2.50 -6.31 12.04
C GLY A 279 -1.64 -5.12 12.49
N VAL A 280 -0.88 -5.27 13.59
CA VAL A 280 0.04 -4.22 14.07
C VAL A 280 1.30 -4.16 13.20
N PHE A 281 1.89 -5.30 12.85
CA PHE A 281 3.12 -5.37 12.06
C PHE A 281 2.95 -4.79 10.65
N ALA A 282 1.79 -4.99 10.01
CA ALA A 282 1.44 -4.37 8.73
C ALA A 282 1.68 -2.85 8.71
N GLN A 283 1.30 -2.16 9.79
CA GLN A 283 1.35 -0.70 9.87
C GLN A 283 2.80 -0.20 10.00
N PHE A 284 3.66 -0.95 10.69
CA PHE A 284 5.09 -0.68 10.73
C PHE A 284 5.76 -0.86 9.37
N ILE A 285 5.35 -1.87 8.59
CA ILE A 285 5.86 -2.09 7.23
C ILE A 285 5.50 -0.90 6.35
N LEU A 286 4.24 -0.44 6.40
CA LEU A 286 3.82 0.77 5.66
C LEU A 286 4.66 2.00 6.06
N ALA A 287 4.84 2.24 7.35
CA ALA A 287 5.64 3.36 7.85
C ALA A 287 7.11 3.27 7.38
N SER A 288 7.67 2.06 7.38
CA SER A 288 9.04 1.78 6.92
C SER A 288 9.19 1.94 5.41
N ALA A 289 8.19 1.53 4.63
CA ALA A 289 8.15 1.73 3.18
C ALA A 289 8.04 3.21 2.81
N ALA A 290 7.25 3.99 3.55
CA ALA A 290 7.19 5.44 3.37
C ALA A 290 8.51 6.13 3.72
N LEU A 291 9.17 5.67 4.80
CA LEU A 291 10.52 6.12 5.12
C LEU A 291 11.50 5.79 3.99
N LEU A 292 11.49 4.56 3.48
CA LEU A 292 12.29 4.16 2.33
C LEU A 292 12.04 5.08 1.14
N ALA A 293 10.80 5.29 0.75
CA ALA A 293 10.41 6.19 -0.33
C ALA A 293 10.97 7.61 -0.11
N ALA A 294 10.88 8.13 1.12
CA ALA A 294 11.45 9.42 1.48
C ALA A 294 12.98 9.46 1.29
N THR A 295 13.70 8.41 1.71
CA THR A 295 15.17 8.33 1.53
C THR A 295 15.64 8.37 0.08
N LEU A 296 14.76 7.97 -0.84
CA LEU A 296 15.05 7.93 -2.28
C LEU A 296 14.85 9.30 -2.94
N THR A 297 14.17 10.25 -2.29
CA THR A 297 13.90 11.59 -2.84
C THR A 297 15.14 12.49 -2.88
N THR A 298 15.14 13.47 -3.77
CA THR A 298 16.18 14.52 -3.78
C THR A 298 16.10 15.40 -2.54
N THR A 299 14.89 15.67 -2.03
CA THR A 299 14.65 16.44 -0.80
C THR A 299 15.37 15.83 0.40
N TRP A 300 15.61 14.51 0.42
CA TRP A 300 16.33 13.83 1.51
C TRP A 300 17.79 14.29 1.63
N GLN A 301 18.35 14.80 0.55
CA GLN A 301 19.73 15.26 0.47
C GLN A 301 19.89 16.72 0.89
N GLU A 302 18.85 17.55 0.76
CA GLU A 302 18.91 19.01 0.91
C GLU A 302 19.29 19.49 2.32
N ARG A 303 18.97 18.70 3.37
CA ARG A 303 19.24 19.00 4.80
C ARG A 303 19.06 20.50 5.15
N PRO A 304 17.83 20.98 5.30
CA PRO A 304 17.59 22.40 5.54
C PRO A 304 18.24 22.88 6.84
N ALA A 305 18.68 24.14 6.82
CA ALA A 305 19.20 24.87 7.98
C ALA A 305 18.05 25.22 8.92
N VAL A 306 18.12 24.75 10.18
CA VAL A 306 17.08 24.95 11.21
C VAL A 306 17.76 25.13 12.57
N ASN A 307 17.17 25.97 13.43
CA ASN A 307 17.54 26.05 14.84
C ASN A 307 17.46 24.66 15.50
N ILE A 308 18.56 24.23 16.10
CA ILE A 308 18.73 22.86 16.62
C ILE A 308 17.77 22.56 17.77
N GLU A 309 17.45 23.54 18.61
CA GLU A 309 16.50 23.36 19.70
C GLU A 309 15.08 23.13 19.16
N THR A 310 14.67 23.88 18.14
CA THR A 310 13.37 23.72 17.47
C THR A 310 13.24 22.33 16.86
N ALA A 311 14.26 21.88 16.12
CA ALA A 311 14.30 20.54 15.55
C ALA A 311 14.37 19.45 16.64
N GLY A 312 15.09 19.70 17.74
CA GLY A 312 15.21 18.81 18.89
C GLY A 312 13.88 18.58 19.61
N ARG A 313 13.08 19.64 19.81
CA ARG A 313 11.73 19.55 20.39
C ARG A 313 10.80 18.69 19.53
N ALA A 314 10.74 18.94 18.22
CA ALA A 314 9.94 18.14 17.30
C ALA A 314 10.39 16.67 17.28
N ARG A 315 11.71 16.43 17.31
CA ARG A 315 12.28 15.07 17.38
C ARG A 315 11.89 14.35 18.67
N LYS A 316 11.95 15.02 19.81
CA LYS A 316 11.54 14.47 21.11
C LYS A 316 10.06 14.08 21.08
N LEU A 317 9.20 14.98 20.59
CA LEU A 317 7.76 14.71 20.45
C LEU A 317 7.49 13.53 19.52
N ALA A 318 8.17 13.44 18.37
CA ALA A 318 8.01 12.30 17.47
C ALA A 318 8.46 10.98 18.12
N ASN A 319 9.56 10.99 18.88
CA ASN A 319 10.05 9.81 19.60
C ASN A 319 9.13 9.36 20.75
N LEU A 320 8.30 10.26 21.29
CA LEU A 320 7.28 9.91 22.28
C LEU A 320 5.97 9.49 21.60
N ALA A 321 5.58 10.16 20.51
CA ALA A 321 4.34 9.90 19.79
C ALA A 321 4.34 8.54 19.10
N ILE A 322 5.47 8.09 18.54
CA ILE A 322 5.58 6.77 17.89
C ILE A 322 5.24 5.62 18.86
N PRO A 323 5.92 5.43 20.00
CA PRO A 323 5.59 4.34 20.91
C PRO A 323 4.18 4.48 21.49
N ALA A 324 3.70 5.70 21.76
CA ALA A 324 2.31 5.91 22.19
C ALA A 324 1.31 5.46 21.11
N LEU A 325 1.54 5.78 19.84
CA LEU A 325 0.73 5.29 18.73
C LEU A 325 0.76 3.77 18.64
N VAL A 326 1.92 3.15 18.83
CA VAL A 326 2.04 1.68 18.78
C VAL A 326 1.22 1.03 19.90
N ILE A 327 1.31 1.55 21.13
CA ILE A 327 0.49 1.09 22.25
C ILE A 327 -1.00 1.23 21.94
N GLN A 328 -1.40 2.38 21.37
CA GLN A 328 -2.79 2.63 20.95
C GLN A 328 -3.27 1.62 19.91
N LEU A 329 -2.44 1.29 18.92
CA LEU A 329 -2.73 0.31 17.88
C LEU A 329 -2.82 -1.11 18.45
N VAL A 330 -1.98 -1.46 19.43
CA VAL A 330 -2.05 -2.75 20.13
C VAL A 330 -3.38 -2.87 20.87
N PHE A 331 -3.79 -1.86 21.66
CA PHE A 331 -5.10 -1.91 22.33
C PHE A 331 -6.26 -1.98 21.33
N ALA A 332 -6.18 -1.27 20.20
CA ALA A 332 -7.17 -1.38 19.13
C ALA A 332 -7.26 -2.81 18.58
N ALA A 333 -6.11 -3.42 18.28
CA ALA A 333 -6.04 -4.76 17.73
C ALA A 333 -6.51 -5.83 18.74
N LEU A 334 -6.15 -5.69 20.02
CA LEU A 334 -6.62 -6.57 21.10
C LEU A 334 -8.15 -6.52 21.22
N TYR A 335 -8.77 -5.34 21.14
CA TYR A 335 -10.22 -5.24 21.12
C TYR A 335 -10.83 -5.92 19.87
N ARG A 336 -10.28 -5.66 18.69
CA ARG A 336 -10.83 -6.18 17.42
C ARG A 336 -10.73 -7.70 17.29
N HIS A 337 -9.62 -8.30 17.72
CA HIS A 337 -9.38 -9.73 17.56
C HIS A 337 -9.76 -10.57 18.77
N LEU A 338 -9.69 -10.02 19.99
CA LEU A 338 -9.97 -10.76 21.23
C LEU A 338 -11.23 -10.27 21.95
N GLY A 339 -11.82 -9.16 21.52
CA GLY A 339 -13.03 -8.64 22.14
C GLY A 339 -12.87 -8.02 23.51
N SER A 340 -11.63 -7.73 23.93
CA SER A 340 -11.33 -7.27 25.27
C SER A 340 -11.91 -5.88 25.55
N GLN A 341 -12.90 -5.80 26.44
CA GLN A 341 -13.50 -4.54 26.88
C GLN A 341 -12.50 -3.65 27.63
N HIS A 342 -11.60 -4.26 28.40
CA HIS A 342 -10.52 -3.53 29.05
C HIS A 342 -9.61 -2.86 28.01
N ALA A 343 -9.30 -3.54 26.90
CA ALA A 343 -8.54 -2.96 25.81
C ALA A 343 -9.30 -1.82 25.12
N LEU A 344 -10.62 -1.92 24.96
CA LEU A 344 -11.45 -0.84 24.41
C LEU A 344 -11.39 0.43 25.27
N TYR A 345 -11.70 0.32 26.57
CA TYR A 345 -11.71 1.51 27.45
C TYR A 345 -10.32 2.11 27.61
N THR A 346 -9.28 1.25 27.69
CA THR A 346 -7.89 1.71 27.70
C THR A 346 -7.52 2.42 26.40
N HIS A 347 -7.91 1.88 25.25
CA HIS A 347 -7.75 2.54 23.94
C HIS A 347 -8.43 3.91 23.92
N MET A 348 -9.67 4.01 24.39
CA MET A 348 -10.41 5.28 24.43
C MET A 348 -9.71 6.31 25.32
N ALA A 349 -9.33 5.95 26.53
CA ALA A 349 -8.65 6.87 27.45
C ALA A 349 -7.25 7.27 26.95
N PHE A 350 -6.44 6.30 26.50
CA PHE A 350 -5.08 6.54 26.02
C PHE A 350 -5.05 7.35 24.72
N SER A 351 -6.14 7.34 23.93
CA SER A 351 -6.29 8.15 22.72
C SER A 351 -6.09 9.65 22.98
N LEU A 352 -6.43 10.15 24.17
CA LEU A 352 -6.27 11.56 24.54
C LEU A 352 -4.79 11.94 24.63
N ILE A 353 -3.96 11.06 25.18
CA ILE A 353 -2.50 11.25 25.26
C ILE A 353 -1.91 11.26 23.86
N VAL A 354 -2.27 10.27 23.05
CA VAL A 354 -1.81 10.17 21.65
C VAL A 354 -2.22 11.42 20.86
N THR A 355 -3.46 11.88 21.03
CA THR A 355 -3.98 13.07 20.36
C THR A 355 -3.20 14.32 20.73
N GLY A 356 -2.95 14.53 22.02
CA GLY A 356 -2.13 15.64 22.50
C GLY A 356 -0.70 15.60 21.94
N LEU A 357 -0.05 14.42 21.96
CA LEU A 357 1.30 14.24 21.43
C LEU A 357 1.38 14.55 19.92
N LEU A 358 0.42 14.09 19.12
CA LEU A 358 0.40 14.34 17.68
C LEU A 358 0.08 15.80 17.34
N ALA A 359 -0.84 16.44 18.07
CA ALA A 359 -1.11 17.86 17.92
C ALA A 359 0.13 18.70 18.26
N MET A 360 0.79 18.43 19.39
CA MET A 360 2.04 19.10 19.76
C MET A 360 3.15 18.88 18.71
N LEU A 361 3.27 17.66 18.19
CA LEU A 361 4.22 17.37 17.11
C LEU A 361 3.91 18.17 15.85
N ALA A 362 2.63 18.27 15.45
CA ALA A 362 2.20 19.07 14.32
C ALA A 362 2.58 20.55 14.47
N PHE A 363 2.29 21.16 15.63
CA PHE A 363 2.69 22.54 15.92
C PHE A 363 4.22 22.72 15.92
N ALA A 364 4.96 21.74 16.45
CA ALA A 364 6.42 21.77 16.42
C ALA A 364 6.98 21.72 14.98
N LEU A 365 6.37 20.94 14.09
CA LEU A 365 6.74 20.91 12.67
C LEU A 365 6.42 22.24 11.96
N TRP A 366 5.31 22.90 12.27
CA TRP A 366 5.01 24.23 11.74
C TRP A 366 6.03 25.29 12.18
N ASN A 367 6.57 25.17 13.40
CA ASN A 367 7.66 26.06 13.84
C ASN A 367 8.97 25.84 13.08
N ILE A 368 9.26 24.62 12.60
CA ILE A 368 10.36 24.35 11.68
C ILE A 368 10.08 24.96 10.30
N GLU A 369 8.84 24.88 9.81
CA GLU A 369 8.46 25.46 8.52
C GLU A 369 8.66 26.98 8.48
N LYS A 370 8.37 27.71 9.57
CA LYS A 370 8.64 29.15 9.66
C LYS A 370 10.12 29.51 9.40
N GLN A 371 11.05 28.62 9.71
CA GLN A 371 12.49 28.78 9.47
C GLN A 371 12.91 28.27 8.08
N THR A 372 12.02 27.59 7.37
CA THR A 372 12.27 26.96 6.06
C THR A 372 11.16 27.30 5.05
N PRO A 373 10.90 28.60 4.76
CA PRO A 373 9.71 29.03 4.02
C PRO A 373 9.62 28.49 2.58
N ASN A 374 10.77 28.14 1.98
CA ASN A 374 10.82 27.51 0.65
C ASN A 374 10.57 25.99 0.68
N ASN A 375 10.46 25.38 1.87
CA ASN A 375 10.22 23.95 2.05
C ASN A 375 8.90 23.69 2.78
N ARG A 376 7.84 23.41 2.00
CA ARG A 376 6.49 23.12 2.54
C ARG A 376 6.35 21.73 3.17
N LEU A 377 7.40 20.91 3.21
CA LEU A 377 7.33 19.53 3.72
C LEU A 377 6.85 19.50 5.18
N TYR A 378 7.45 20.30 6.05
CA TYR A 378 7.11 20.30 7.48
C TYR A 378 5.67 20.78 7.72
N LYS A 379 5.20 21.77 6.94
CA LYS A 379 3.79 22.17 6.94
C LYS A 379 2.86 21.04 6.51
N LYS A 380 3.18 20.35 5.41
CA LYS A 380 2.38 19.21 4.94
C LYS A 380 2.32 18.08 5.97
N LEU A 381 3.44 17.73 6.59
CA LEU A 381 3.49 16.71 7.65
C LEU A 381 2.70 17.14 8.89
N GLY A 382 2.86 18.40 9.34
CA GLY A 382 2.08 18.94 10.45
C GLY A 382 0.58 18.95 10.17
N ASN A 383 0.17 19.38 8.97
CA ASN A 383 -1.24 19.35 8.56
C ASN A 383 -1.78 17.91 8.49
N ALA A 384 -1.01 16.98 7.93
CA ALA A 384 -1.42 15.58 7.84
C ALA A 384 -1.63 14.95 9.22
N LEU A 385 -0.73 15.23 10.17
CA LEU A 385 -0.87 14.77 11.55
C LEU A 385 -2.08 15.41 12.26
N LEU A 386 -2.25 16.73 12.14
CA LEU A 386 -3.33 17.45 12.83
C LEU A 386 -4.72 17.09 12.27
N HIS A 387 -4.89 17.10 10.95
CA HIS A 387 -6.15 16.70 10.33
C HIS A 387 -6.40 15.21 10.50
N GLY A 388 -5.35 14.38 10.36
CA GLY A 388 -5.45 12.94 10.55
C GLY A 388 -5.89 12.58 11.97
N VAL A 389 -5.34 13.23 13.00
CA VAL A 389 -5.74 12.95 14.39
C VAL A 389 -7.14 13.47 14.71
N GLY A 390 -7.53 14.64 14.19
CA GLY A 390 -8.90 15.14 14.30
C GLY A 390 -9.91 14.18 13.66
N PHE A 391 -9.60 13.69 12.46
CA PHE A 391 -10.43 12.71 11.76
C PHE A 391 -10.44 11.35 12.48
N GLN A 392 -9.32 10.91 13.07
CA GLN A 392 -9.23 9.68 13.85
C GLN A 392 -10.21 9.67 15.01
N PHE A 393 -10.34 10.80 15.72
CA PHE A 393 -11.23 10.92 16.86
C PHE A 393 -12.71 10.80 16.43
N VAL A 394 -13.10 11.49 15.34
CA VAL A 394 -14.44 11.39 14.75
C VAL A 394 -14.75 9.96 14.32
N LEU A 395 -13.82 9.33 13.59
CA LEU A 395 -13.98 7.94 13.15
C LEU A 395 -14.06 6.96 14.32
N GLY A 396 -13.29 7.18 15.39
CA GLY A 396 -13.29 6.29 16.55
C GLY A 396 -14.61 6.36 17.31
N PHE A 397 -15.13 7.57 17.50
CA PHE A 397 -16.44 7.76 18.11
C PHE A 397 -17.57 7.18 17.23
N ALA A 398 -17.54 7.42 15.92
CA ALA A 398 -18.50 6.84 14.99
C ALA A 398 -18.43 5.30 14.96
N ALA A 399 -17.23 4.71 14.97
CA ALA A 399 -17.05 3.27 15.03
C ALA A 399 -17.66 2.69 16.32
N PHE A 400 -17.42 3.34 17.47
CA PHE A 400 -18.01 2.93 18.74
C PHE A 400 -19.55 2.96 18.67
N LEU A 401 -20.15 4.04 18.19
CA LEU A 401 -21.61 4.13 18.10
C LEU A 401 -22.23 3.11 17.16
N LEU A 402 -21.61 2.85 16.00
CA LEU A 402 -22.12 1.94 15.00
C LEU A 402 -21.90 0.46 15.34
N LEU A 403 -20.91 0.15 16.19
CA LEU A 403 -20.48 -1.23 16.46
C LEU A 403 -20.58 -1.67 17.92
N ARG A 404 -20.96 -0.80 18.86
CA ARG A 404 -21.07 -1.15 20.29
C ARG A 404 -22.06 -2.26 20.58
N ASP A 405 -23.14 -2.33 19.79
CA ASP A 405 -24.25 -3.27 19.98
C ASP A 405 -24.08 -4.52 19.09
N HIS A 406 -23.00 -4.59 18.30
CA HIS A 406 -22.69 -5.78 17.49
C HIS A 406 -22.07 -6.88 18.34
N ASP A 407 -22.72 -8.05 18.32
CA ASP A 407 -22.38 -9.21 19.15
C ASP A 407 -20.93 -9.67 19.02
N ALA A 408 -20.32 -9.93 20.18
CA ALA A 408 -18.95 -10.43 20.26
C ALA A 408 -18.77 -11.81 19.60
N ALA A 409 -19.84 -12.61 19.54
CA ALA A 409 -19.84 -13.96 18.98
C ALA A 409 -19.62 -14.02 17.47
N HIS A 410 -19.85 -12.93 16.73
CA HIS A 410 -19.79 -12.88 15.26
C HIS A 410 -18.62 -12.05 14.71
N ARG A 411 -17.59 -11.79 15.52
CA ARG A 411 -16.43 -10.97 15.12
C ARG A 411 -15.51 -11.66 14.11
N VAL A 412 -15.54 -12.98 14.05
CA VAL A 412 -14.84 -13.80 13.07
C VAL A 412 -15.81 -14.86 12.59
N VAL A 413 -16.00 -14.94 11.28
CA VAL A 413 -16.85 -15.94 10.64
C VAL A 413 -15.94 -16.91 9.90
N GLY A 414 -16.01 -18.18 10.30
CA GLY A 414 -15.30 -19.27 9.65
C GLY A 414 -15.95 -19.66 8.31
N TYR A 415 -15.17 -20.32 7.46
CA TYR A 415 -15.63 -20.89 6.19
C TYR A 415 -16.82 -21.85 6.35
N ASP A 416 -16.93 -22.51 7.50
CA ASP A 416 -17.97 -23.46 7.90
C ASP A 416 -19.24 -22.78 8.43
N GLN A 417 -19.21 -21.46 8.62
CA GLN A 417 -20.28 -20.68 9.24
C GLN A 417 -20.94 -19.69 8.28
N LEU A 418 -20.46 -19.60 7.02
CA LEU A 418 -20.88 -18.58 6.05
C LEU A 418 -22.39 -18.55 5.81
N ASP A 419 -23.03 -19.71 5.65
CA ASP A 419 -24.48 -19.80 5.40
C ASP A 419 -25.35 -19.32 6.56
N SER A 420 -24.82 -19.41 7.79
CA SER A 420 -25.49 -18.99 9.02
C SER A 420 -25.04 -17.61 9.52
N ALA A 421 -24.11 -16.97 8.80
CA ALA A 421 -23.49 -15.74 9.24
C ALA A 421 -24.48 -14.57 9.19
N PRO A 422 -24.43 -13.65 10.17
CA PRO A 422 -25.23 -12.45 10.10
C PRO A 422 -24.75 -11.54 8.95
N ASP A 423 -25.68 -10.72 8.47
CA ASP A 423 -25.40 -9.69 7.48
C ASP A 423 -24.26 -8.77 7.92
N ILE A 424 -23.46 -8.33 6.94
CA ILE A 424 -22.33 -7.44 7.19
C ILE A 424 -22.87 -6.03 7.48
N PRO A 425 -22.53 -5.42 8.65
CA PRO A 425 -22.92 -4.04 8.93
C PRO A 425 -22.06 -3.06 8.14
N VAL A 426 -22.40 -2.86 6.87
CA VAL A 426 -21.58 -2.14 5.88
C VAL A 426 -21.09 -0.78 6.38
N ALA A 427 -21.97 0.04 6.98
CA ALA A 427 -21.58 1.35 7.51
C ALA A 427 -20.54 1.24 8.64
N GLY A 428 -20.76 0.32 9.59
CA GLY A 428 -19.81 0.04 10.67
C GLY A 428 -18.46 -0.46 10.14
N VAL A 429 -18.48 -1.36 9.16
CA VAL A 429 -17.27 -1.89 8.48
C VAL A 429 -16.48 -0.79 7.81
N ILE A 430 -17.14 0.10 7.06
CA ILE A 430 -16.47 1.23 6.38
C ILE A 430 -15.81 2.14 7.41
N VAL A 431 -16.54 2.56 8.44
CA VAL A 431 -16.02 3.48 9.47
C VAL A 431 -14.86 2.84 10.24
N ALA A 432 -14.99 1.58 10.66
CA ALA A 432 -13.93 0.85 11.37
C ALA A 432 -12.69 0.62 10.49
N THR A 433 -12.87 0.39 9.20
CA THR A 433 -11.78 0.26 8.22
C THR A 433 -11.05 1.58 8.03
N LEU A 434 -11.79 2.68 7.84
CA LEU A 434 -11.22 4.02 7.74
C LEU A 434 -10.48 4.42 9.03
N HIS A 435 -11.04 4.09 10.19
CA HIS A 435 -10.41 4.35 11.49
C HIS A 435 -9.07 3.61 11.61
N GLN A 436 -9.02 2.34 11.19
CA GLN A 436 -7.79 1.56 11.19
C GLN A 436 -6.77 2.12 10.19
N ALA A 437 -7.18 2.39 8.96
CA ALA A 437 -6.29 2.88 7.90
C ALA A 437 -5.72 4.27 8.22
N ASN A 438 -6.53 5.16 8.80
CA ASN A 438 -6.06 6.49 9.22
C ASN A 438 -5.11 6.39 10.43
N GLY A 439 -5.32 5.44 11.35
CA GLY A 439 -4.34 5.10 12.39
C GLY A 439 -2.98 4.68 11.81
N ALA A 440 -2.98 3.85 10.78
CA ALA A 440 -1.77 3.45 10.06
C ALA A 440 -1.09 4.65 9.35
N ALA A 441 -1.87 5.54 8.75
CA ALA A 441 -1.36 6.77 8.13
C ALA A 441 -0.72 7.71 9.17
N LEU A 442 -1.32 7.86 10.35
CA LEU A 442 -0.75 8.65 11.45
C LEU A 442 0.61 8.10 11.89
N LEU A 443 0.74 6.78 12.04
CA LEU A 443 2.03 6.14 12.34
C LEU A 443 3.07 6.40 11.24
N MET A 444 2.67 6.27 9.98
CA MET A 444 3.51 6.58 8.82
C MET A 444 4.00 8.04 8.84
N PHE A 445 3.11 9.01 9.08
CA PHE A 445 3.49 10.42 9.16
C PHE A 445 4.35 10.75 10.38
N ALA A 446 4.15 10.08 11.52
CA ALA A 446 4.99 10.23 12.70
C ALA A 446 6.42 9.71 12.44
N PHE A 447 6.57 8.59 11.73
CA PHE A 447 7.87 8.08 11.27
C PHE A 447 8.58 9.06 10.33
N LEU A 448 7.85 9.61 9.36
CA LEU A 448 8.40 10.63 8.46
C LEU A 448 8.83 11.88 9.24
N ALA A 449 8.01 12.37 10.17
CA ALA A 449 8.35 13.50 11.03
C ALA A 449 9.62 13.22 11.85
N ALA A 450 9.73 12.04 12.48
CA ALA A 450 10.91 11.62 13.22
C ALA A 450 12.17 11.58 12.33
N ALA A 451 12.03 11.12 11.09
CA ALA A 451 13.12 11.01 10.13
C ALA A 451 13.59 12.38 9.62
N TRP A 452 12.66 13.24 9.19
CA TRP A 452 12.97 14.55 8.64
C TRP A 452 13.52 15.53 9.69
N THR A 453 13.05 15.46 10.93
CA THR A 453 13.61 16.25 12.05
C THR A 453 15.03 15.84 12.43
N ARG A 454 15.49 14.65 12.04
CA ARG A 454 16.90 14.22 12.11
C ARG A 454 17.70 14.63 10.87
N ARG A 455 17.02 15.10 9.82
CA ARG A 455 17.58 15.48 8.53
C ARG A 455 17.68 16.99 8.34
N VAL A 456 18.09 17.69 9.38
CA VAL A 456 18.37 19.14 9.37
C VAL A 456 19.83 19.40 9.69
N LYS A 457 20.32 20.60 9.40
CA LYS A 457 21.63 21.10 9.84
C LYS A 457 21.44 22.38 10.68
N PRO A 458 22.39 22.76 11.55
CA PRO A 458 22.33 24.03 12.27
C PRO A 458 22.14 25.20 11.31
N ALA A 459 21.28 26.15 11.69
CA ALA A 459 21.06 27.41 10.97
C ALA A 459 22.14 28.44 11.25
#